data_AF-A0A955BUG8-F1
#
_entry.id   AF-A0A955BUG8-F1
#
_cell.length_a   1.000
_cell.length_b   1.000
_cell.length_c   1.000
_cell.angle_alpha   90.00
_cell.angle_beta   90.00
_cell.angle_gamma   90.00
#
_symmetry.space_group_name_H-M   'P 1'
#
loop_
_entity.id
_entity.type
_entity.pdbx_description
1 polymer ?
#
loop_
_entity_poly.entity_id
_entity_poly.type
_entity_poly.pdbx_seq_one_letter_code
_entity_poly.pdbx_strand_id
1 'polypeptide(L)'
;MTIGRKPIPRPGAPSEGLSALPRCPAHLDETARKEWRRLATPLHEAGILTIADRAALAAYCQAWSRWVEAEEHLRKTPALLKTPSGYVQQSPWLSVANKQLELMGRFMSELGLTPAARTRLDLDVAGATDRVTKINVVAYSWLPAQGEPDGAGEPDRGDGTTIMLSKDADDL
;
A
#
# COMPACT_ATOMS: atom_id res chain seq x y z
N MET A 1 -16.78 6.32 -38.72
CA MET A 1 -16.87 6.16 -37.27
C MET A 1 -15.59 5.53 -36.79
N THR A 2 -14.63 6.34 -36.33
CA THR A 2 -13.28 5.87 -35.99
C THR A 2 -13.31 5.36 -34.55
N ILE A 3 -13.21 4.04 -34.37
CA ILE A 3 -13.13 3.41 -33.05
C ILE A 3 -11.76 3.77 -32.46
N GLY A 4 -11.73 4.74 -31.55
CA GLY A 4 -10.54 5.11 -30.80
C GLY A 4 -10.03 3.91 -30.01
N ARG A 5 -8.86 3.39 -30.39
CA ARG A 5 -8.21 2.30 -29.64
C ARG A 5 -7.80 2.86 -28.28
N LYS A 6 -8.37 2.31 -27.20
CA LYS A 6 -7.94 2.59 -25.83
C LYS A 6 -6.43 2.30 -25.72
N PRO A 7 -5.62 3.19 -25.11
CA PRO A 7 -4.19 2.96 -24.96
C PRO A 7 -3.92 1.66 -24.21
N ILE A 8 -3.02 0.83 -24.74
CA ILE A 8 -2.53 -0.35 -24.04
C ILE A 8 -1.63 0.15 -22.89
N PRO A 9 -1.89 -0.23 -21.63
CA PRO A 9 -1.04 0.16 -20.51
C PRO A 9 0.38 -0.35 -20.72
N ARG A 10 1.39 0.51 -20.48
CA ARG A 10 2.79 0.10 -20.50
C ARG A 10 3.03 -0.99 -19.45
N PRO A 11 3.76 -2.07 -19.76
CA PRO A 11 4.16 -3.05 -18.76
C PRO A 11 4.95 -2.33 -17.65
N GLY A 12 4.47 -2.41 -16.41
CA GLY A 12 5.14 -1.83 -15.24
C GLY A 12 4.62 -0.47 -14.74
N ALA A 13 3.62 0.15 -15.38
CA ALA A 13 2.90 1.24 -14.73
C ALA A 13 1.97 0.65 -13.66
N PRO A 14 2.05 1.05 -12.37
CA PRO A 14 1.06 0.65 -11.39
C PRO A 14 -0.30 1.10 -11.92
N SER A 15 -1.18 0.16 -12.23
CA SER A 15 -2.50 0.50 -12.73
C SER A 15 -3.21 1.28 -11.63
N GLU A 16 -3.46 2.57 -11.85
CA GLU A 16 -4.13 3.45 -10.87
C GLU A 16 -5.46 2.86 -10.37
N GLY A 17 -6.08 1.98 -11.16
CA GLY A 17 -7.29 1.25 -10.79
C GLY A 17 -7.14 0.17 -9.70
N LEU A 18 -5.94 -0.33 -9.39
CA LEU A 18 -5.72 -1.32 -8.31
C LEU A 18 -5.48 -0.65 -6.94
N SER A 19 -5.21 0.65 -6.92
CA SER A 19 -4.86 1.43 -5.73
C SER A 19 -6.08 2.04 -5.03
N ALA A 20 -7.31 1.64 -5.35
CA ALA A 20 -8.47 2.11 -4.59
C ALA A 20 -8.69 1.27 -3.31
N LEU A 21 -9.07 1.92 -2.22
CA LEU A 21 -9.48 1.26 -0.98
C LEU A 21 -10.65 0.28 -1.26
N PRO A 22 -10.51 -1.03 -0.97
CA PRO A 22 -11.60 -1.96 -1.20
C PRO A 22 -12.81 -1.65 -0.30
N ARG A 23 -14.01 -1.67 -0.90
CA ARG A 23 -15.26 -1.52 -0.14
C ARG A 23 -15.54 -2.78 0.69
N CYS A 24 -15.90 -2.59 1.95
CA CYS A 24 -16.35 -3.66 2.84
C CYS A 24 -17.48 -4.50 2.22
N PRO A 25 -17.37 -5.84 2.19
CA PRO A 25 -18.44 -6.71 1.69
C PRO A 25 -19.71 -6.66 2.53
N ALA A 26 -20.87 -6.67 1.86
CA ALA A 26 -22.18 -6.60 2.51
C ALA A 26 -22.50 -7.84 3.36
N HIS A 27 -21.96 -9.02 3.01
CA HIS A 27 -22.26 -10.29 3.67
C HIS A 27 -21.56 -10.48 5.03
N LEU A 28 -20.57 -9.64 5.38
CA LEU A 28 -19.91 -9.74 6.68
C LEU A 28 -20.92 -9.53 7.80
N ASP A 29 -20.67 -10.03 8.99
CA ASP A 29 -21.47 -9.69 10.17
C ASP A 29 -20.99 -8.34 10.79
N GLU A 30 -21.62 -7.91 11.89
CA GLU A 30 -21.26 -6.64 12.53
C GLU A 30 -19.83 -6.62 13.08
N THR A 31 -19.40 -7.70 13.73
CA THR A 31 -18.06 -7.83 14.34
C THR A 31 -16.98 -7.85 13.27
N ALA A 32 -17.19 -8.62 12.19
CA ALA A 32 -16.33 -8.66 11.02
C ALA A 32 -16.24 -7.28 10.33
N ARG A 33 -17.36 -6.55 10.23
CA ARG A 33 -17.36 -5.18 9.69
C ARG A 33 -16.57 -4.19 10.55
N LYS A 34 -16.64 -4.31 11.88
CA LYS A 34 -15.82 -3.49 12.79
C LYS A 34 -14.33 -3.76 12.56
N GLU A 35 -13.98 -5.04 12.43
CA GLU A 35 -12.60 -5.44 12.15
C GLU A 35 -12.11 -4.96 10.77
N TRP A 36 -12.98 -5.03 9.75
CA TRP A 36 -12.68 -4.46 8.44
C TRP A 36 -12.34 -2.98 8.54
N ARG A 37 -13.16 -2.19 9.26
CA ARG A 37 -12.90 -0.74 9.42
C ARG A 37 -11.60 -0.46 10.18
N ARG A 38 -11.25 -1.31 11.14
CA ARG A 38 -10.01 -1.19 11.92
C ARG A 38 -8.77 -1.39 11.06
N LEU A 39 -8.80 -2.34 10.11
CA LEU A 39 -7.63 -2.75 9.35
C LEU A 39 -7.55 -2.17 7.92
N ALA A 40 -8.68 -2.02 7.23
CA ALA A 40 -8.68 -1.73 5.80
C ALA A 40 -8.00 -0.39 5.47
N THR A 41 -8.33 0.69 6.20
CA THR A 41 -7.76 2.02 5.95
C THR A 41 -6.26 2.06 6.27
N PRO A 42 -5.79 1.67 7.47
CA PRO A 42 -4.35 1.71 7.77
C PRO A 42 -3.50 0.83 6.84
N LEU A 43 -4.00 -0.35 6.46
CA LEU A 43 -3.28 -1.24 5.55
C LEU A 43 -3.23 -0.71 4.12
N HIS A 44 -4.27 -0.02 3.69
CA HIS A 44 -4.32 0.62 2.39
C HIS A 44 -3.40 1.84 2.31
N GLU A 45 -3.42 2.71 3.33
CA GLU A 45 -2.54 3.88 3.43
C GLU A 45 -1.06 3.46 3.51
N ALA A 46 -0.76 2.31 4.10
CA ALA A 46 0.57 1.72 4.11
C ALA A 46 0.98 1.05 2.77
N GLY A 47 0.11 1.06 1.75
CA GLY A 47 0.37 0.43 0.45
C GLY A 47 0.34 -1.11 0.46
N ILE A 48 -0.13 -1.73 1.54
CA ILE A 48 -0.17 -3.19 1.70
C ILE A 48 -1.45 -3.77 1.09
N LEU A 49 -2.56 -3.04 1.14
CA LEU A 49 -3.86 -3.53 0.71
C LEU A 49 -4.31 -2.89 -0.61
N THR A 50 -4.61 -3.72 -1.60
CA THR A 50 -5.18 -3.32 -2.89
C THR A 50 -6.61 -3.83 -3.06
N ILE A 51 -7.26 -3.50 -4.19
CA ILE A 51 -8.57 -4.10 -4.54
C ILE A 51 -8.49 -5.63 -4.64
N ALA A 52 -7.36 -6.18 -5.08
CA ALA A 52 -7.18 -7.63 -5.26
C ALA A 52 -7.30 -8.39 -3.93
N ASP A 53 -6.88 -7.77 -2.83
CA ASP A 53 -6.82 -8.35 -1.50
C ASP A 53 -8.17 -8.35 -0.77
N ARG A 54 -9.20 -7.74 -1.38
CA ARG A 54 -10.52 -7.56 -0.79
C ARG A 54 -11.12 -8.86 -0.25
N ALA A 55 -10.99 -9.95 -1.00
CA ALA A 55 -11.56 -11.24 -0.60
C ALA A 55 -10.79 -11.87 0.57
N ALA A 56 -9.46 -11.79 0.57
CA ALA A 56 -8.61 -12.31 1.63
C ALA A 56 -8.85 -11.55 2.95
N LEU A 57 -8.90 -10.21 2.91
CA LEU A 57 -9.23 -9.41 4.09
C LEU A 57 -10.64 -9.73 4.60
N ALA A 58 -11.61 -9.97 3.70
CA ALA A 58 -12.98 -10.30 4.11
C ALA A 58 -13.04 -11.63 4.85
N ALA A 59 -12.32 -12.64 4.34
CA ALA A 59 -12.23 -13.95 4.97
C ALA A 59 -11.54 -13.86 6.34
N TYR A 60 -10.48 -13.06 6.47
CA TYR A 60 -9.85 -12.75 7.75
C TYR A 60 -10.85 -12.14 8.74
N CYS A 61 -11.58 -11.09 8.34
CA CYS A 61 -12.56 -10.43 9.20
C CYS A 61 -13.69 -11.38 9.65
N GLN A 62 -14.13 -12.29 8.77
CA GLN A 62 -15.13 -13.28 9.13
C GLN A 62 -14.60 -14.33 10.12
N ALA A 63 -13.33 -14.75 9.95
CA ALA A 63 -12.67 -15.65 10.90
C ALA A 63 -12.50 -14.98 12.27
N TRP A 64 -12.12 -13.69 12.29
CA TRP A 64 -12.04 -12.88 13.51
C TRP A 64 -13.38 -12.86 14.27
N SER A 65 -14.48 -12.58 13.57
CA SER A 65 -15.82 -12.56 14.19
C SER A 65 -16.16 -13.89 14.88
N ARG A 66 -15.97 -15.01 14.18
CA ARG A 66 -16.23 -16.35 14.71
C ARG A 66 -15.30 -16.72 15.86
N TRP A 67 -14.05 -16.24 15.82
CA TRP A 67 -13.11 -16.41 16.93
C TRP A 67 -13.58 -15.65 18.18
N VAL A 68 -13.95 -14.37 18.03
CA VAL A 68 -14.48 -13.55 19.13
C VAL A 68 -15.71 -14.21 19.77
N GLU A 69 -16.66 -14.67 18.95
CA GLU A 69 -17.84 -15.41 19.41
C GLU A 69 -17.45 -16.66 20.22
N ALA A 70 -16.51 -17.46 19.70
CA ALA A 70 -16.06 -18.67 20.36
C ALA A 70 -15.37 -18.39 21.72
N GLU A 71 -14.52 -17.36 21.80
CA GLU A 71 -13.88 -16.93 23.05
C GLU A 71 -14.90 -16.44 24.08
N GLU A 72 -15.93 -15.70 23.65
CA GLU A 72 -17.02 -15.27 24.53
C GLU A 72 -17.81 -16.45 25.11
N HIS A 73 -18.01 -17.50 24.33
CA HIS A 73 -18.63 -18.74 24.80
C HIS A 73 -17.71 -19.52 25.75
N LEU A 74 -16.41 -19.61 25.47
CA LEU A 74 -15.43 -20.27 26.35
C LEU A 74 -15.26 -19.57 27.69
N ARG A 75 -15.51 -18.25 27.75
CA ARG A 75 -15.56 -17.52 29.03
C ARG A 75 -16.75 -17.94 29.91
N LYS A 76 -17.85 -18.37 29.30
CA LYS A 76 -19.10 -18.75 29.99
C LYS A 76 -19.21 -20.26 30.25
N THR A 77 -18.44 -21.07 29.53
CA THR A 77 -18.59 -22.53 29.50
C THR A 77 -17.23 -23.20 29.67
N PRO A 78 -17.08 -24.24 30.50
CA PRO A 78 -15.79 -24.89 30.69
C PRO A 78 -15.25 -25.48 29.38
N ALA A 79 -13.93 -25.41 29.20
CA ALA A 79 -13.23 -25.93 28.02
C ALA A 79 -13.34 -27.46 27.89
N LEU A 80 -13.65 -28.16 28.99
CA LEU A 80 -13.91 -29.59 29.04
C LEU A 80 -15.34 -29.84 29.51
N LEU A 81 -16.08 -30.64 28.75
CA LEU A 81 -17.46 -31.02 29.01
C LEU A 81 -17.52 -32.48 29.42
N LYS A 82 -18.22 -32.78 30.51
CA LYS A 82 -18.53 -34.14 30.92
C LYS A 82 -19.88 -34.54 30.36
N THR A 83 -19.90 -35.61 29.58
CA THR A 83 -21.15 -36.22 29.10
C THR A 83 -21.83 -37.00 30.22
N PRO A 84 -23.15 -37.26 30.11
CA PRO A 84 -23.86 -38.10 31.09
C PRO A 84 -23.29 -39.52 31.23
N SER A 85 -22.60 -40.03 30.21
CA SER A 85 -21.91 -41.33 30.25
C SER A 85 -20.57 -41.31 30.97
N GLY A 86 -20.12 -40.14 31.45
CA GLY A 86 -18.85 -39.97 32.17
C GLY A 86 -17.64 -39.66 31.26
N TYR A 87 -17.81 -39.66 29.94
CA TYR A 87 -16.73 -39.30 29.02
C TYR A 87 -16.47 -37.79 29.00
N VAL A 88 -15.19 -37.41 29.02
CA VAL A 88 -14.75 -36.00 28.96
C VAL A 88 -14.44 -35.64 27.52
N GLN A 89 -15.10 -34.60 27.01
CA GLN A 89 -14.95 -34.07 25.66
C GLN A 89 -14.42 -32.64 25.71
N GLN A 90 -13.67 -32.23 24.70
CA GLN A 90 -13.36 -30.81 24.54
C GLN A 90 -14.61 -30.04 24.13
N SER A 91 -14.71 -28.79 24.58
CA SER A 91 -15.77 -27.88 24.14
C SER A 91 -15.68 -27.66 22.62
N PRO A 92 -16.79 -27.76 21.87
CA PRO A 92 -16.81 -27.44 20.44
C PRO A 92 -16.29 -26.03 20.15
N TRP A 93 -16.54 -25.08 21.06
CA TRP A 93 -16.06 -23.71 20.96
C TRP A 93 -14.53 -23.61 20.97
N LEU A 94 -13.85 -24.51 21.68
CA LEU A 94 -12.38 -24.57 21.67
C LEU A 94 -11.85 -25.00 20.30
N SER A 95 -12.51 -25.97 19.67
CA SER A 95 -12.16 -26.40 18.31
C SER A 95 -12.40 -25.28 17.29
N VAL A 96 -13.51 -24.54 17.42
CA VAL A 96 -13.79 -23.37 16.57
C VAL A 96 -12.73 -22.30 16.76
N ALA A 97 -12.43 -21.91 18.00
CA ALA A 97 -11.45 -20.87 18.32
C ALA A 97 -10.08 -21.20 17.71
N ASN A 98 -9.57 -22.42 17.97
CA ASN A 98 -8.29 -22.88 17.42
C ASN A 98 -8.29 -22.85 15.88
N LYS A 99 -9.38 -23.27 15.24
CA LYS A 99 -9.45 -23.28 13.78
C LYS A 99 -9.48 -21.88 13.20
N GLN A 100 -10.22 -20.96 13.79
CA GLN A 100 -10.27 -19.58 13.30
C GLN A 100 -8.94 -18.86 13.50
N LEU A 101 -8.25 -19.10 14.63
CA LEU A 101 -6.92 -18.55 14.87
C LEU A 101 -5.90 -19.02 13.82
N GLU A 102 -5.95 -20.29 13.43
CA GLU A 102 -5.13 -20.84 12.34
C GLU A 102 -5.44 -20.16 10.99
N LEU A 103 -6.72 -20.04 10.63
CA LEU A 103 -7.14 -19.39 9.38
C LEU A 103 -6.72 -17.91 9.35
N MET A 104 -6.87 -17.20 10.46
CA MET A 104 -6.41 -15.82 10.61
C MET A 104 -4.91 -15.70 10.34
N GLY A 105 -4.09 -16.60 10.91
CA GLY A 105 -2.64 -16.64 10.66
C GLY A 105 -2.28 -16.90 9.19
N ARG A 106 -3.04 -17.76 8.50
CA ARG A 106 -2.87 -18.01 7.05
C ARG A 106 -3.18 -16.76 6.23
N PHE A 107 -4.34 -16.13 6.43
CA PHE A 107 -4.71 -14.91 5.70
C PHE A 107 -3.76 -13.74 5.99
N MET A 108 -3.30 -13.59 7.25
CA MET A 108 -2.27 -12.58 7.57
C MET A 108 -0.96 -12.83 6.82
N SER A 109 -0.59 -14.09 6.61
CA SER A 109 0.62 -14.45 5.87
C SER A 109 0.47 -14.20 4.38
N GLU A 110 -0.71 -14.49 3.81
CA GLU A 110 -1.03 -14.21 2.40
C GLU A 110 -1.04 -12.70 2.12
N LEU A 111 -1.56 -11.89 3.05
CA LEU A 111 -1.60 -10.42 2.96
C LEU A 111 -0.26 -9.73 3.27
N GLY A 112 0.82 -10.47 3.56
CA GLY A 112 2.11 -9.84 3.89
C GLY A 112 2.15 -9.15 5.25
N LEU A 113 1.25 -9.49 6.18
CA LEU A 113 1.13 -8.83 7.48
C LEU A 113 2.04 -9.44 8.55
N THR A 114 2.69 -10.57 8.27
CA THR A 114 3.67 -11.18 9.17
C THR A 114 5.10 -10.76 8.80
N PRO A 115 6.02 -10.58 9.77
CA PRO A 115 7.41 -10.23 9.47
C PRO A 115 8.06 -11.16 8.43
N ALA A 116 7.81 -12.47 8.54
CA ALA A 116 8.31 -13.47 7.61
C ALA A 116 7.70 -13.37 6.19
N ALA A 117 6.47 -12.87 6.06
CA ALA A 117 5.86 -12.62 4.75
C ALA A 117 6.41 -11.33 4.12
N ARG A 118 6.73 -10.31 4.92
CA ARG A 118 7.36 -9.07 4.43
C ARG A 118 8.74 -9.31 3.82
N THR A 119 9.60 -10.11 4.45
CA THR A 119 10.92 -10.47 3.90
C THR A 119 10.84 -11.17 2.53
N ARG A 120 9.72 -11.83 2.22
CA ARG A 120 9.50 -12.46 0.92
C ARG A 120 8.97 -11.49 -0.14
N LEU A 121 8.35 -10.39 0.28
CA LEU A 121 7.81 -9.35 -0.61
C LEU A 121 8.86 -8.31 -1.03
N ASP A 122 10.00 -8.24 -0.32
CA ASP A 122 11.11 -7.31 -0.62
C ASP A 122 11.88 -7.59 -1.93
N LEU A 123 11.39 -8.49 -2.80
CA LEU A 123 12.10 -8.88 -4.02
C LEU A 123 11.73 -8.09 -5.28
N ASP A 124 10.78 -7.15 -5.26
CA ASP A 124 10.39 -6.40 -6.48
C ASP A 124 10.28 -4.86 -6.32
N VAL A 125 10.72 -4.28 -5.21
CA VAL A 125 10.88 -2.80 -5.09
C VAL A 125 12.27 -2.36 -5.58
N ALA A 126 12.73 -2.93 -6.69
CA ALA A 126 13.96 -2.53 -7.39
C ALA A 126 13.66 -1.82 -8.72
N GLY A 127 12.47 -1.21 -8.85
CA GLY A 127 11.99 -0.61 -10.11
C GLY A 127 11.70 0.90 -10.06
N ALA A 128 11.87 1.56 -8.91
CA ALA A 128 11.72 3.02 -8.80
C ALA A 128 13.08 3.68 -8.58
N THR A 129 14.01 3.49 -9.53
CA THR A 129 15.09 4.46 -9.68
C THR A 129 14.47 5.73 -10.25
N ASP A 130 14.20 6.68 -9.36
CA ASP A 130 13.91 8.05 -9.75
C ASP A 130 14.99 8.49 -10.75
N ARG A 131 14.58 8.90 -11.95
CA ARG A 131 15.52 9.29 -13.00
C ARG A 131 16.19 10.57 -12.55
N VAL A 132 17.37 10.45 -11.95
CA VAL A 132 18.23 11.59 -11.63
C VAL A 132 18.53 12.29 -12.96
N THR A 133 17.84 13.40 -13.21
CA THR A 133 18.09 14.25 -14.37
C THR A 133 19.39 14.99 -14.07
N LYS A 134 20.45 14.71 -14.84
CA LYS A 134 21.70 15.48 -14.73
C LYS A 134 21.41 16.92 -15.11
N ILE A 135 21.53 17.84 -14.16
CA ILE A 135 21.51 19.28 -14.44
C ILE A 135 22.96 19.70 -14.67
N ASN A 136 23.30 20.07 -15.91
CA ASN A 136 24.57 20.71 -16.21
C ASN A 136 24.47 22.19 -15.85
N VAL A 137 25.21 22.60 -14.82
CA VAL A 137 25.33 24.02 -14.45
C VAL A 137 26.40 24.65 -15.32
N VAL A 138 26.00 25.50 -16.27
CA VAL A 138 26.93 26.30 -17.07
C VAL A 138 27.02 27.70 -16.46
N ALA A 139 28.18 28.03 -15.90
CA ALA A 139 28.46 29.39 -15.43
C ALA A 139 29.02 30.22 -16.60
N TYR A 140 28.33 31.30 -16.95
CA TYR A 140 28.86 32.31 -17.88
C TYR A 140 29.39 33.49 -17.08
N SER A 141 30.66 33.84 -17.29
CA SER A 141 31.22 35.11 -16.87
C SER A 141 31.08 36.11 -18.02
N TRP A 142 30.42 37.23 -17.77
CA TRP A 142 30.29 38.31 -18.74
C TRP A 142 31.64 39.04 -18.85
N LEU A 143 32.37 38.79 -19.93
CA LEU A 143 33.48 39.65 -20.34
C LEU A 143 32.90 40.85 -21.10
N PRO A 144 33.18 42.11 -20.70
CA PRO A 144 32.72 43.26 -21.45
C PRO A 144 33.38 43.27 -22.84
N ALA A 145 32.57 43.35 -23.88
CA ALA A 145 33.05 43.50 -25.25
C ALA A 145 33.82 44.82 -25.39
N GLN A 146 34.99 44.80 -26.04
CA GLN A 146 35.73 46.02 -26.33
C GLN A 146 35.06 46.79 -27.47
N GLY A 147 34.60 48.00 -27.14
CA GLY A 147 34.23 49.05 -28.09
C GLY A 147 32.74 49.13 -28.42
N GLU A 148 31.99 49.95 -27.66
CA GLU A 148 30.82 50.74 -28.13
C GLU A 148 30.55 51.85 -27.08
N PRO A 149 30.07 53.05 -27.47
CA PRO A 149 30.27 54.28 -26.70
C PRO A 149 29.21 54.56 -25.64
N ASP A 150 29.60 55.46 -24.73
CA ASP A 150 28.91 55.92 -23.54
C ASP A 150 27.41 56.25 -23.71
N GLY A 151 26.61 55.76 -22.76
CA GLY A 151 25.37 56.45 -22.37
C GLY A 151 24.08 55.64 -22.49
N ALA A 152 23.93 54.56 -21.72
CA ALA A 152 22.61 54.10 -21.26
C ALA A 152 22.76 53.49 -19.85
N GLY A 153 21.94 53.97 -18.93
CA GLY A 153 22.06 53.76 -17.48
C GLY A 153 22.18 52.30 -17.05
N GLU A 154 23.14 52.09 -16.14
CA GLU A 154 23.44 50.86 -15.43
C GLU A 154 22.24 50.39 -14.59
N PRO A 155 21.69 49.17 -14.80
CA PRO A 155 20.94 48.51 -13.76
C PRO A 155 21.93 47.94 -12.74
N ASP A 156 21.79 48.41 -11.51
CA ASP A 156 22.49 48.02 -10.27
C ASP A 156 22.89 46.53 -10.26
N ARG A 157 24.18 46.27 -10.51
CA ARG A 157 24.79 44.95 -10.46
C ARG A 157 25.00 44.55 -9.00
N GLY A 158 23.97 43.95 -8.40
CA GLY A 158 24.19 43.01 -7.32
C GLY A 158 24.94 41.79 -7.86
N ASP A 159 26.14 41.55 -7.33
CA ASP A 159 26.99 40.39 -7.61
C ASP A 159 26.18 39.08 -7.45
N GLY A 160 25.67 38.57 -8.57
CA GLY A 160 24.66 37.53 -8.58
C GLY A 160 24.86 36.59 -9.75
N THR A 161 25.45 35.43 -9.47
CA THR A 161 25.46 34.29 -10.40
C THR A 161 24.02 33.93 -10.76
N THR A 162 23.60 34.25 -11.98
CA THR A 162 22.29 33.82 -12.49
C THR A 162 22.39 32.37 -12.96
N ILE A 163 21.76 31.45 -12.23
CA ILE A 163 21.67 30.04 -12.59
C ILE A 163 20.49 29.86 -13.55
N MET A 164 20.77 29.67 -14.84
CA MET A 164 19.75 29.29 -15.82
C MET A 164 19.70 27.75 -15.90
N LEU A 165 18.55 27.17 -15.59
CA LEU A 165 18.30 25.74 -15.74
C LEU A 165 17.84 25.45 -17.18
N SER A 166 18.71 24.91 -18.03
CA SER A 166 18.28 24.38 -19.33
C SER A 166 17.92 22.90 -19.20
N LYS A 167 16.72 22.53 -19.62
CA LYS A 167 16.33 21.14 -19.83
C LYS A 167 16.73 20.79 -21.26
N ASP A 168 17.62 19.82 -21.42
CA ASP A 168 17.98 19.33 -22.75
C ASP A 168 16.71 18.82 -23.44
N ALA A 169 16.45 19.34 -24.64
CA ALA A 169 15.45 18.79 -25.54
C ALA A 169 16.09 17.56 -26.18
N ASP A 170 15.58 16.38 -25.82
CA ASP A 170 16.06 15.09 -26.31
C ASP A 170 16.20 15.05 -27.84
N ASP A 171 17.28 14.38 -28.26
CA ASP A 171 17.74 14.09 -29.61
C ASP A 171 16.63 13.64 -30.59
N LEU A 172 16.72 14.16 -31.83
CA LEU A 172 16.08 13.64 -33.04
C LEU A 172 16.93 12.53 -33.67
#